data_AF-A0AAE5CP74-F1
#
_entry.id   AF-A0AAE5CP74-F1
#
_cell.length_a   1.000
_cell.length_b   1.000
_cell.length_c   1.000
_cell.angle_alpha   90.00
_cell.angle_beta   90.00
_cell.angle_gamma   90.00
#
_symmetry.space_group_name_H-M   'P 1'
#
loop_
_entity.id
_entity.type
_entity.pdbx_description
1 polymer ?
#
loop_
_entity_poly.entity_id
_entity_poly.type
_entity_poly.pdbx_seq_one_letter_code
_entity_poly.pdbx_strand_id
1 'polypeptide(L)'
;MSKRPFSPRENRKTSGKDRLPGVRATERAVQNGLCRAVYVAKDAEERVVKNLLRLCEEKGIPVSFFDSMKELGEFCSLKVGASACAILKEPGDGTGK
;
A
#
# COMPACT_ATOMS: atom_id res chain seq x y z
N MET A 1 1.90 -18.81 -15.21
CA MET A 1 2.14 -17.43 -14.74
C MET A 1 1.19 -17.14 -13.57
N SER A 2 1.51 -17.65 -12.37
CA SER A 2 0.61 -17.63 -11.21
C SER A 2 0.74 -16.32 -10.43
N LYS A 3 0.03 -15.27 -10.85
CA LYS A 3 -0.27 -14.17 -9.93
C LYS A 3 -1.33 -14.69 -8.97
N ARG A 4 -0.90 -15.36 -7.89
CA ARG A 4 -1.81 -15.76 -6.81
C ARG A 4 -2.48 -14.47 -6.32
N PRO A 5 -3.80 -14.31 -6.42
CA PRO A 5 -4.45 -13.23 -5.70
C PRO A 5 -4.13 -13.46 -4.22
N PHE A 6 -3.58 -12.43 -3.58
CA PHE A 6 -3.22 -12.44 -2.17
C PHE A 6 -4.49 -12.78 -1.38
N SER A 7 -4.67 -14.06 -1.06
CA SER A 7 -5.83 -14.53 -0.28
C SER A 7 -5.67 -13.95 1.12
N PRO A 8 -6.60 -13.11 1.61
CA PRO A 8 -6.56 -12.60 2.97
C PRO A 8 -6.98 -13.73 3.91
N ARG A 9 -6.08 -14.71 4.08
CA ARG A 9 -6.30 -15.92 4.86
C ARG A 9 -5.20 -16.06 5.89
N GLU A 10 -4.84 -15.00 6.61
CA GLU A 10 -4.04 -15.16 7.82
C GLU A 10 -4.24 -14.00 8.80
N ASN A 11 -4.90 -14.32 9.91
CA ASN A 11 -5.17 -13.46 11.05
C ASN A 11 -3.93 -13.29 11.96
N ARG A 12 -2.72 -13.16 11.40
CA ARG A 12 -1.56 -12.71 12.20
C ARG A 12 -1.62 -11.20 12.28
N LYS A 13 -1.86 -10.72 13.50
CA LYS A 13 -1.81 -9.31 13.90
C LYS A 13 -0.44 -8.70 13.53
N THR A 14 -0.22 -8.29 12.28
CA THR A 14 0.67 -7.15 12.00
C THR A 14 -0.03 -5.97 12.64
N SER A 15 0.60 -5.41 13.66
CA SER A 15 0.08 -4.24 14.37
C SER A 15 -0.31 -3.20 13.32
N GLY A 16 -1.47 -2.56 13.43
CA GLY A 16 -1.98 -1.59 12.44
C GLY A 16 -1.12 -0.34 12.20
N LYS A 17 0.16 -0.35 12.59
CA LYS A 17 1.18 0.67 12.41
C LYS A 17 1.91 0.54 11.08
N ASP A 18 1.90 -0.64 10.45
CA ASP A 18 2.61 -0.88 9.18
C ASP A 18 1.77 -0.57 7.94
N ARG A 19 0.56 -0.05 8.09
CA ARG A 19 -0.33 0.29 6.97
C ARG A 19 -0.58 1.77 6.98
N LEU A 20 -0.22 2.43 5.88
CA LEU A 20 -0.30 3.86 5.72
C LEU A 20 -1.32 4.19 4.63
N PRO A 21 -2.62 4.27 4.99
CA PRO A 21 -3.68 4.69 4.07
C PRO A 21 -3.55 6.19 3.75
N GLY A 22 -3.92 6.55 2.52
CA GLY A 22 -3.96 7.92 2.05
C GLY A 22 -2.78 8.27 1.14
N VAL A 23 -3.05 9.03 0.08
CA VAL A 23 -2.07 9.22 -1.00
C VAL A 23 -0.88 10.05 -0.53
N ARG A 24 -1.11 11.20 0.14
CA ARG A 24 -0.02 12.05 0.65
C ARG A 24 0.90 11.33 1.64
N ALA A 25 0.33 10.46 2.46
CA ALA A 25 1.09 9.67 3.43
C ALA A 25 1.89 8.58 2.70
N THR A 26 1.24 7.88 1.76
CA THR A 26 1.86 6.89 0.87
C THR A 26 3.04 7.50 0.12
N GLU A 27 2.87 8.66 -0.52
CA GLU A 27 3.94 9.37 -1.24
C GLU A 27 5.14 9.62 -0.33
N ARG A 28 4.93 10.17 0.88
CA ARG A 28 6.01 10.38 1.85
C ARG A 28 6.72 9.08 2.21
N ALA A 29 6.00 8.00 2.47
CA ALA A 29 6.62 6.74 2.85
C ALA A 29 7.36 6.06 1.68
N VAL A 30 6.84 6.19 0.45
CA VAL A 30 7.49 5.76 -0.79
C VAL A 30 8.78 6.56 -1.00
N GLN A 31 8.74 7.89 -0.80
CA GLN A 31 9.92 8.75 -0.84
C GLN A 31 10.99 8.33 0.18
N ASN A 32 10.59 7.90 1.37
CA ASN A 32 11.51 7.38 2.39
C ASN A 32 11.96 5.93 2.13
N GLY A 33 11.38 5.22 1.15
CA GLY A 33 11.71 3.82 0.88
C GLY A 33 11.27 2.83 1.98
N LEU A 34 10.41 3.29 2.89
CA LEU A 34 9.88 2.51 4.00
C LEU A 34 8.71 1.61 3.56
N CYS A 35 8.18 1.84 2.35
CA CYS A 35 7.12 1.03 1.76
C CYS A 35 7.65 -0.31 1.21
N ARG A 36 6.91 -1.38 1.49
CA ARG A 36 7.05 -2.71 0.93
C ARG A 36 6.20 -2.90 -0.32
N ALA A 37 4.97 -2.39 -0.31
CA ALA A 37 4.02 -2.50 -1.41
C ALA A 37 3.02 -1.35 -1.36
N VAL A 38 2.44 -1.00 -2.50
CA VAL A 38 1.40 0.02 -2.61
C VAL A 38 0.15 -0.56 -3.27
N TYR A 39 -1.00 -0.25 -2.70
CA TYR A 39 -2.29 -0.63 -3.22
C TYR A 39 -3.07 0.62 -3.58
N VAL A 40 -3.79 0.56 -4.70
CA VAL A 40 -4.56 1.67 -5.27
C VAL A 40 -5.96 1.17 -5.62
N ALA A 41 -6.99 1.99 -5.40
CA ALA A 41 -8.32 1.71 -5.94
C ALA A 41 -8.47 2.24 -7.38
N LYS A 42 -9.15 1.50 -8.27
CA LYS A 42 -9.46 1.99 -9.62
C LYS A 42 -10.28 3.28 -9.63
N ASP A 43 -11.11 3.48 -8.60
CA ASP A 43 -11.93 4.68 -8.40
C ASP A 43 -11.10 5.88 -7.87
N ALA A 44 -9.83 5.68 -7.53
CA ALA A 44 -8.95 6.74 -7.08
C ALA A 44 -8.63 7.74 -8.19
N GLU A 45 -8.42 9.01 -7.82
CA GLU A 45 -8.14 10.08 -8.77
C GLU A 45 -6.87 9.82 -9.58
N GLU A 46 -7.02 9.60 -10.89
CA GLU A 46 -5.93 9.17 -11.78
C GLU A 46 -4.70 10.09 -11.70
N ARG A 47 -4.88 11.42 -11.59
CA ARG A 47 -3.74 12.36 -11.46
C ARG A 47 -2.88 12.07 -10.24
N VAL A 48 -3.54 11.82 -9.12
CA VAL A 48 -2.91 11.54 -7.83
C VAL A 48 -2.25 10.17 -7.86
N VAL A 49 -2.94 9.17 -8.42
CA VAL A 49 -2.34 7.84 -8.56
C VAL A 49 -1.19 7.83 -9.56
N LYS A 50 -1.26 8.58 -10.65
CA LYS A 50 -0.24 8.62 -11.70
C LYS A 50 1.08 9.18 -11.18
N ASN A 51 1.01 10.23 -10.35
CA ASN A 51 2.19 10.73 -9.65
C ASN A 51 2.77 9.68 -8.69
N LEU A 52 1.90 9.04 -7.90
CA LEU A 52 2.29 7.99 -6.97
C LEU A 52 2.89 6.75 -7.68
N LEU A 53 2.30 6.31 -8.78
CA LEU A 53 2.74 5.19 -9.62
C LEU A 53 4.13 5.46 -10.17
N ARG A 54 4.35 6.65 -10.72
CA ARG A 54 5.66 7.08 -11.20
C ARG A 54 6.69 7.04 -10.07
N LEU A 55 6.34 7.58 -8.91
CA LEU A 55 7.22 7.57 -7.73
C LEU A 55 7.52 6.14 -7.24
N CYS A 56 6.52 5.25 -7.27
CA CYS A 56 6.70 3.85 -6.93
C CYS A 56 7.57 3.13 -7.96
N GLU A 57 7.39 3.40 -9.25
CA GLU A 57 8.19 2.84 -10.34
C GLU A 57 9.66 3.25 -10.22
N GLU A 58 9.93 4.55 -9.97
CA GLU A 58 11.30 5.05 -9.73
C GLU A 58 11.94 4.43 -8.49
N LYS A 59 11.15 4.13 -7.45
CA LYS A 59 11.60 3.46 -6.24
C LYS A 59 11.65 1.92 -6.35
N GLY A 60 11.12 1.35 -7.43
CA GLY A 60 10.98 -0.10 -7.61
C GLY A 60 9.97 -0.77 -6.67
N ILE A 61 8.92 -0.05 -6.24
CA ILE A 61 7.91 -0.56 -5.31
C ILE A 61 6.75 -1.20 -6.10
N PRO A 62 6.35 -2.43 -5.76
CA PRO A 62 5.24 -3.10 -6.43
C PRO A 62 3.91 -2.40 -6.12
N VAL A 63 3.16 -2.07 -7.17
CA VAL A 63 1.84 -1.46 -7.10
C VAL A 63 0.76 -2.44 -7.56
N SER A 64 -0.35 -2.51 -6.83
CA SER A 64 -1.51 -3.33 -7.17
C SER A 64 -2.81 -2.53 -7.13
N PHE A 65 -3.78 -2.91 -7.96
CA PHE A 65 -5.04 -2.19 -8.11
C PHE A 65 -6.23 -3.02 -7.60
N PHE A 66 -7.11 -2.40 -6.84
CA PHE A 66 -8.38 -2.93 -6.33
C PHE A 66 -9.57 -2.35 -7.10
N ASP A 67 -10.68 -3.08 -7.14
CA ASP A 67 -11.89 -2.65 -7.85
C ASP A 67 -12.62 -1.47 -7.17
N SER A 68 -12.47 -1.27 -5.86
CA SER A 68 -13.08 -0.13 -5.15
C SER A 68 -12.30 0.30 -3.91
N MET A 69 -12.41 1.59 -3.56
CA MET A 69 -11.78 2.17 -2.34
C MET A 69 -12.25 1.47 -1.06
N LYS A 70 -13.49 0.98 -1.06
CA LYS A 70 -14.11 0.30 0.07
C LYS A 70 -13.45 -1.05 0.35
N GLU A 71 -13.23 -1.84 -0.70
CA GLU A 71 -12.59 -3.16 -0.64
C GLU A 71 -11.12 -3.04 -0.19
N LEU A 72 -10.42 -2.03 -0.72
CA LEU A 72 -9.06 -1.70 -0.31
C LEU A 72 -8.99 -1.24 1.15
N GLY A 73 -9.96 -0.45 1.60
CA GLY A 73 -10.10 -0.03 3.00
C GLY A 73 -10.29 -1.23 3.93
N GLU A 74 -11.23 -2.12 3.62
CA GLU A 74 -11.47 -3.34 4.41
C GLU A 74 -10.24 -4.25 4.45
N PHE A 75 -9.54 -4.40 3.32
CA PHE A 75 -8.28 -5.14 3.24
C PHE A 75 -7.18 -4.52 4.13
N CYS A 76 -7.08 -3.18 4.11
CA CYS A 76 -6.15 -2.41 4.94
C CYS A 76 -6.64 -2.34 6.41
N SER A 77 -7.77 -2.97 6.77
CA SER A 77 -8.46 -2.92 8.07
C SER A 77 -8.83 -1.50 8.52
N LEU A 78 -9.13 -0.63 7.55
CA LEU A 78 -9.68 0.69 7.79
C LEU A 78 -11.21 0.66 7.72
N LYS A 79 -11.85 1.38 8.65
CA LYS A 79 -13.31 1.61 8.64
C LYS A 79 -13.77 2.59 7.55
N VAL A 80 -12.85 3.22 6.83
CA VAL A 80 -13.12 4.19 5.76
C VAL A 80 -12.43 3.75 4.47
N GLY A 81 -13.08 4.00 3.33
CA GLY A 81 -12.49 3.68 2.02
C GLY A 81 -11.21 4.48 1.80
N ALA A 82 -10.19 3.84 1.22
CA ALA A 82 -8.92 4.49 0.91
C ALA A 82 -8.66 4.48 -0.60
N SER A 83 -8.24 5.62 -1.14
CA SER A 83 -7.86 5.72 -2.56
C SER A 83 -6.52 5.02 -2.83
N ALA A 84 -5.61 5.05 -1.85
CA ALA A 84 -4.36 4.31 -1.86
C ALA A 84 -3.99 3.87 -0.43
N CYS A 85 -3.33 2.72 -0.28
CA CYS A 85 -2.77 2.21 0.98
C CYS A 85 -1.34 1.71 0.70
N ALA A 86 -0.36 2.34 1.35
CA ALA A 86 1.00 1.80 1.42
C ALA A 86 1.09 0.77 2.55
N ILE A 87 1.85 -0.29 2.31
CA ILE A 87 2.31 -1.19 3.38
C ILE A 87 3.76 -0.84 3.67
N LEU A 88 4.04 -0.41 4.88
CA LEU A 88 5.38 -0.20 5.41
C LEU A 88 6.03 -1.54 5.79
N LYS A 89 7.35 -1.56 5.83
CA LYS A 89 8.12 -2.67 6.39
C LYS A 89 8.13 -2.50 7.92
N GLU A 90 7.90 -3.59 8.66
CA GLU A 90 8.02 -3.57 10.12
C GLU A 90 9.42 -3.09 10.53
N PRO A 91 9.56 -2.25 11.58
CA PRO A 91 10.86 -1.74 12.04
C PRO A 91 11.77 -2.81 12.68
N GLY A 92 11.52 -4.10 12.47
CA GLY A 92 12.31 -5.22 12.99
C GLY A 92 13.28 -5.87 12.01
N ASP A 93 13.31 -5.45 10.73
CA ASP A 93 14.07 -6.16 9.67
C ASP A 93 15.25 -5.36 9.08
N GLY A 94 15.77 -4.32 9.75
CA GLY A 94 16.86 -3.57 9.10
C GLY A 94 17.50 -2.41 9.83
N THR A 95 18.18 -2.69 10.94
CA THR A 95 19.48 -2.06 11.23
C THR A 95 20.40 -3.10 11.86
N GLY A 96 20.91 -4.00 11.03
CA GLY A 96 22.23 -4.55 11.23
C GLY A 96 23.24 -3.63 10.56
N LYS A 97 23.80 -2.70 11.33
CA LYS A 97 25.17 -2.19 11.16
C LYS A 97 25.74 -1.87 12.51
#